data_AF-A0A944T9L5-F1
#
_entry.id   AF-A0A944T9L5-F1
#
_cell.length_a   1.000
_cell.length_b   1.000
_cell.length_c   1.000
_cell.angle_alpha   90.00
_cell.angle_beta   90.00
_cell.angle_gamma   90.00
#
_symmetry.space_group_name_H-M   'P 1'
#
loop_
_entity.id
_entity.type
_entity.pdbx_description
1 polymer ?
#
loop_
_entity_poly.entity_id
_entity_poly.type
_entity_poly.pdbx_seq_one_letter_code
_entity_poly.pdbx_strand_id
1 'polypeptide(L)' 'MPVSLSIKNVPDETAEALKLRAKSNHRSLQGELRAILESAAARGPKLTAAEVYAEVRRERISTPSSSTEIIRAARDAR' A
#
# COMPACT_ATOMS: atom_id res chain seq x y z
N MET A 1 -19.20 11.85 2.34
CA MET A 1 -19.36 13.22 1.79
C MET A 1 -18.14 13.53 0.94
N PRO A 2 -18.28 13.99 -0.32
CA PRO A 2 -17.13 14.39 -1.13
C PRO A 2 -16.48 15.65 -0.55
N VAL A 3 -15.15 15.65 -0.47
CA VAL A 3 -14.35 16.79 0.01
C VAL A 3 -13.56 17.36 -1.17
N SER A 4 -13.64 18.67 -1.38
CA SER A 4 -12.86 19.38 -2.38
C SER A 4 -11.53 19.83 -1.77
N LEU A 5 -10.42 19.47 -2.42
CA LEU A 5 -9.08 19.91 -2.05
C LEU A 5 -8.57 20.92 -3.08
N SER A 6 -7.99 22.01 -2.61
CA SER A 6 -7.34 23.02 -3.46
C SER A 6 -5.89 23.18 -3.04
N ILE A 7 -4.98 23.13 -4.00
CA ILE A 7 -3.55 23.32 -3.77
C ILE A 7 -3.17 24.67 -4.39
N LYS A 8 -2.71 25.60 -3.56
CA LYS A 8 -2.28 26.94 -3.99
C LYS A 8 -0.79 26.92 -4.32
N ASN A 9 -0.38 27.79 -5.25
CA ASN A 9 1.02 28.05 -5.59
C ASN A 9 1.77 26.79 -6.06
N VAL A 10 1.14 25.97 -6.91
CA VAL A 10 1.83 24.85 -7.55
C VAL A 10 2.83 25.42 -8.57
N PRO A 11 4.12 25.05 -8.51
CA PRO A 11 5.09 25.48 -9.52
C PRO A 11 4.68 25.01 -10.92
N ASP A 12 4.88 25.85 -11.92
CA ASP A 12 4.46 25.56 -13.30
C ASP A 12 5.07 24.26 -13.83
N GLU A 13 6.34 24.01 -13.53
CA GLU A 13 7.04 22.78 -13.89
C GLU A 13 6.35 21.53 -13.32
N THR A 14 5.86 21.63 -12.08
CA THR A 14 5.13 20.54 -11.42
C THR A 14 3.76 20.33 -12.07
N ALA A 15 3.06 21.43 -12.40
CA ALA A 15 1.77 21.35 -13.07
C ALA A 15 1.90 20.71 -14.47
N GLU A 16 2.94 21.07 -15.23
CA GLU A 16 3.22 20.48 -16.54
C GLU A 16 3.61 19.00 -16.46
N ALA A 17 4.48 18.62 -15.51
CA ALA A 17 4.82 17.22 -15.27
C ALA A 17 3.57 16.38 -14.93
N LEU A 18 2.65 16.91 -14.13
CA LEU A 18 1.39 16.25 -13.80
C LEU A 18 0.46 16.13 -15.01
N LYS A 19 0.38 17.14 -15.88
CA LYS A 19 -0.40 17.08 -17.13
C LYS A 19 0.15 16.02 -18.08
N LEU A 20 1.47 15.97 -18.26
CA LEU A 20 2.13 14.96 -19.10
C LEU A 20 1.86 13.55 -18.59
N ARG A 21 2.00 13.35 -17.27
CA ARG A 21 1.68 12.09 -16.60
C ARG A 21 0.22 11.70 -16.78
N ALA A 22 -0.72 12.63 -16.60
CA ALA A 22 -2.15 12.38 -16.81
C ALA A 22 -2.44 11.94 -18.26
N LYS A 23 -1.83 12.61 -19.25
CA LYS A 23 -1.93 12.24 -20.67
C LYS A 23 -1.38 10.84 -20.94
N SER A 24 -0.23 10.50 -20.36
CA SER A 24 0.38 9.16 -20.47
C SER A 24 -0.49 8.06 -19.84
N ASN A 25 -1.21 8.38 -18.77
CA ASN A 25 -2.10 7.44 -18.09
C ASN A 25 -3.53 7.44 -18.68
N HIS A 26 -3.77 8.17 -19.77
CA HIS A 26 -5.09 8.34 -20.40
C HIS A 26 -6.17 8.82 -19.42
N ARG A 27 -5.80 9.75 -18.53
CA ARG A 27 -6.69 10.30 -17.49
C ARG A 27 -6.75 11.83 -17.60
N SER A 28 -7.84 12.40 -17.08
CA SER A 28 -7.89 13.85 -16.81
C SER A 28 -6.90 14.21 -15.70
N LEU A 29 -6.48 15.48 -15.62
CA LEU A 29 -5.59 15.95 -14.56
C LEU A 29 -6.20 15.70 -13.16
N GLN A 30 -7.50 15.96 -12.99
CA GLN A 30 -8.21 15.67 -11.75
C GLN A 30 -8.22 14.17 -11.44
N GLY A 31 -8.42 13.31 -12.45
CA GLY A 31 -8.38 11.86 -12.29
C GLY A 31 -7.00 11.35 -11.88
N GLU A 32 -5.94 11.91 -12.46
CA GLU A 32 -4.57 11.56 -12.09
C GLU A 32 -4.23 12.01 -10.66
N LEU A 33 -4.60 13.24 -10.28
CA LEU A 33 -4.44 13.73 -8.91
C LEU A 33 -5.16 12.85 -7.91
N ARG A 34 -6.40 12.45 -8.21
CA ARG A 34 -7.16 11.52 -7.36
C ARG A 34 -6.44 10.18 -7.23
N ALA A 35 -5.96 9.59 -8.31
CA ALA A 35 -5.23 8.32 -8.28
C ALA A 35 -3.93 8.41 -7.44
N ILE A 36 -3.20 9.53 -7.54
CA ILE A 36 -2.00 9.77 -6.73
C ILE A 36 -2.36 9.85 -5.24
N LEU A 37 -3.40 10.61 -4.90
CA LEU A 37 -3.86 10.78 -3.52
C LEU A 37 -4.40 9.47 -2.93
N GLU A 38 -5.20 8.72 -3.67
CA GLU A 38 -5.69 7.40 -3.27
C GLU A 38 -4.53 6.43 -3.03
N SER A 39 -3.55 6.39 -3.93
CA SER A 39 -2.35 5.56 -3.77
C SER A 39 -1.50 5.99 -2.56
N ALA A 40 -1.40 7.30 -2.29
CA ALA A 40 -0.69 7.82 -1.13
C ALA A 40 -1.42 7.50 0.18
N ALA A 41 -2.76 7.59 0.20
CA ALA A 41 -3.57 7.27 1.36
C ALA A 41 -3.64 5.75 1.63
N ALA A 42 -3.69 4.93 0.58
CA ALA A 42 -3.71 3.47 0.69
C ALA A 42 -2.36 2.89 1.13
N ARG A 43 -1.26 3.60 0.87
CA ARG A 43 0.01 3.37 1.56
C ARG A 43 -0.16 3.83 3.01
N GLY A 44 -0.76 2.95 3.83
CA GLY A 44 -0.74 3.08 5.28
C GLY A 44 0.70 3.24 5.79
N PRO A 45 0.91 3.58 7.08
CA PRO A 45 2.24 3.68 7.64
C PRO A 45 3.05 2.46 7.21
N LYS A 46 4.24 2.69 6.64
CA LYS A 46 5.16 1.61 6.28
C LYS A 46 5.56 0.93 7.57
N LEU A 47 4.80 -0.07 8.00
CA LEU A 47 5.17 -0.89 9.14
C LEU A 47 6.43 -1.65 8.73
N THR A 48 7.47 -1.49 9.52
CA THR A 48 8.63 -2.37 9.47
C THR A 48 8.18 -3.80 9.76
N ALA A 49 8.93 -4.79 9.27
CA ALA A 49 8.65 -6.20 9.57
C ALA A 49 8.57 -6.46 11.09
N ALA A 50 9.34 -5.70 11.89
CA ALA A 50 9.31 -5.76 13.34
C ALA A 50 7.99 -5.22 13.94
N GLU A 51 7.46 -4.11 13.42
CA GLU A 51 6.17 -3.56 13.87
C GLU A 51 5.00 -4.49 13.49
N VAL A 52 5.03 -5.06 12.28
CA VAL A 52 4.05 -6.09 11.87
C VAL A 52 4.13 -7.30 12.81
N TYR A 53 5.35 -7.78 13.12
CA TYR A 53 5.54 -8.91 14.03
C TYR A 53 5.04 -8.61 15.45
N ALA A 54 5.33 -7.42 15.98
CA ALA A 54 4.86 -7.00 17.29
C ALA A 54 3.32 -6.95 17.36
N GLU A 55 2.67 -6.47 16.30
CA GLU A 55 1.20 -6.40 16.23
C GLU A 55 0.56 -7.79 16.18
N VAL A 56 1.06 -8.67 15.30
CA VAL A 56 0.60 -10.07 15.21
C VAL A 56 0.75 -10.80 16.56
N ARG A 57 1.84 -10.54 17.30
CA ARG A 57 2.05 -11.10 18.64
C ARG A 57 1.07 -10.52 19.67
N ARG A 58 0.73 -9.23 19.57
CA ARG A 58 -0.25 -8.55 20.45
C ARG A 58 -1.64 -9.13 20.26
N GLU A 59 -2.03 -9.39 19.01
CA GLU A 59 -3.33 -9.96 18.66
C GLU A 59 -3.47 -11.46 18.99
N ARG A 60 -2.40 -12.10 19.50
CA ARG A 60 -2.36 -13.53 19.86
C ARG A 60 -2.85 -14.44 18.73
N ILE A 61 -2.61 -14.04 17.48
CA ILE A 61 -2.92 -14.87 16.33
C ILE A 61 -2.01 -16.11 16.39
N SER A 62 -2.60 -17.24 16.72
CA SER A 62 -1.92 -18.53 16.74
C SER A 62 -2.19 -19.24 15.43
N THR A 63 -1.21 -19.27 14.53
CA THR A 63 -1.24 -20.18 13.39
C THR A 63 -0.97 -21.59 13.89
N PRO A 64 -1.83 -22.58 13.60
CA PRO A 64 -1.54 -23.98 13.92
C PRO A 64 -0.17 -24.38 13.38
N SER A 65 0.59 -25.19 14.12
CA SER A 65 1.92 -25.69 13.73
C SER A 65 1.85 -26.73 12.60
N SER A 66 0.85 -26.65 11.72
CA SER A 66 0.55 -27.60 10.66
C SER A 66 1.75 -27.82 9.73
N SER A 67 2.53 -26.78 9.46
CA SER A 67 3.76 -26.91 8.66
C SER A 67 4.80 -27.83 9.30
N THR A 68 4.98 -27.80 10.62
CA THR A 68 5.92 -28.72 11.29
C THR A 68 5.42 -30.16 11.33
N GLU A 69 4.11 -30.38 11.41
CA GLU A 69 3.52 -31.73 11.34
C GLU A 69 3.74 -32.33 9.95
N ILE A 70 3.52 -31.54 8.89
CA ILE A 70 3.74 -31.96 7.50
C ILE A 70 5.23 -32.29 7.26
N ILE A 71 6.15 -31.44 7.73
CA ILE A 71 7.60 -31.68 7.57
C ILE A 71 8.05 -32.94 8.32
N ARG A 72 7.54 -33.17 9.53
CA ARG A 72 7.88 -34.38 10.31
C ARG A 72 7.33 -35.63 9.64
N ALA A 73 6.08 -35.61 9.19
CA ALA A 73 5.49 -36.73 8.45
C ALA A 73 6.29 -37.06 7.18
N ALA A 74 6.73 -36.06 6.42
CA ALA A 74 7.55 -36.27 5.22
C ALA A 74 8.96 -36.80 5.55
N ARG A 75 9.55 -36.38 6.67
CA ARG A 75 10.86 -36.88 7.14
C ARG A 75 10.76 -38.33 7.62
N ASP A 76 9.76 -38.64 8.43
CA ASP A 76 9.61 -39.92 9.11
C ASP A 76 9.06 -41.02 8.15
N ALA A 77 8.55 -40.63 6.98
CA ALA A 77 8.16 -41.53 5.89
C ALA A 77 9.31 -41.94 4.94
N ARG A 78 10.56 -41.62 5.28
CA ARG A 78 11.77 -41.86 4.47
C ARG A 78 12.72 -42.80 5.18
#